data_AF-A0A929YU72-F1
#
_entry.id   AF-A0A929YU72-F1
#
_cell.length_a   1.000
_cell.length_b   1.000
_cell.length_c   1.000
_cell.angle_alpha   90.00
_cell.angle_beta   90.00
_cell.angle_gamma   90.00
#
_symmetry.space_group_name_H-M   'P 1'
#
loop_
_entity.id
_entity.type
_entity.pdbx_description
1 polymer ?
#
loop_
_entity_poly.entity_id
_entity_poly.type
_entity_poly.pdbx_seq_one_letter_code
_entity_poly.pdbx_strand_id
1 'polypeptide(L)'
;MEYIHHIQALIKEQKALGAVEEERGSRYGHIPQIAPEAYNIYTFAPLTDEQLALLERVLNREVPKQYKIFLTLFSNGMHIFSRCLNLYGLQGVLDRRGDFQGPFDLSIPNVYERPSNADSNCFFFGSYSYDGSLLYIKDDVSTVYYCARRDATPLKEWNSFSEMLIEEIQRLKSLHGADGMLKSTRRSTLPIPEGT
;
A
#
# COMPACT_ATOMS: atom_id res chain seq x y z
N MET A 1 -9.80 -14.73 -0.58
CA MET A 1 -8.56 -14.41 -1.34
C MET A 1 -7.38 -14.75 -0.46
N GLU A 2 -6.33 -15.35 -1.02
CA GLU A 2 -5.21 -15.92 -0.25
C GLU A 2 -4.46 -14.85 0.56
N TYR A 3 -4.17 -13.69 -0.05
CA TYR A 3 -3.47 -12.58 0.62
C TYR A 3 -4.17 -12.10 1.92
N ILE A 4 -5.50 -12.23 2.04
CA ILE A 4 -6.23 -11.81 3.26
C ILE A 4 -5.74 -12.59 4.48
N HIS A 5 -5.52 -13.90 4.34
CA HIS A 5 -5.02 -14.73 5.44
C HIS A 5 -3.60 -14.29 5.86
N HIS A 6 -2.76 -13.91 4.90
CA HIS A 6 -1.41 -13.41 5.18
C HIS A 6 -1.43 -12.06 5.88
N ILE A 7 -2.30 -11.13 5.46
CA ILE A 7 -2.44 -9.85 6.16
C ILE A 7 -2.98 -10.07 7.58
N GLN A 8 -4.00 -10.90 7.75
CA GLN A 8 -4.57 -11.18 9.07
C GLN A 8 -3.55 -11.84 10.01
N ALA A 9 -2.75 -12.77 9.51
CA ALA A 9 -1.65 -13.38 10.26
C ALA A 9 -0.61 -12.31 10.67
N LEU A 10 -0.22 -11.45 9.74
CA LEU A 10 0.71 -10.35 10.01
C LEU A 10 0.15 -9.37 11.06
N ILE A 11 -1.12 -8.97 10.95
CA ILE A 11 -1.78 -8.10 11.94
C ILE A 11 -1.78 -8.76 13.31
N LYS A 12 -2.13 -10.05 13.40
CA LYS A 12 -2.14 -10.80 14.66
C LYS A 12 -0.76 -10.80 15.33
N GLU A 13 0.31 -10.97 14.54
CA GLU A 13 1.68 -10.90 15.05
C GLU A 13 2.03 -9.48 15.53
N GLN A 14 1.73 -8.45 14.73
CA GLN A 14 2.05 -7.07 15.05
C GLN A 14 1.23 -6.54 16.25
N LYS A 15 0.03 -7.06 16.50
CA LYS A 15 -0.76 -6.75 17.71
C LYS A 15 0.02 -7.03 19.00
N ALA A 16 0.94 -8.01 19.01
CA ALA A 16 1.75 -8.33 20.18
C ALA A 16 2.72 -7.19 20.57
N LEU A 17 3.06 -6.32 19.61
CA LEU A 17 3.89 -5.12 19.82
C LEU A 17 3.05 -3.88 20.14
N GLY A 18 1.72 -3.99 20.26
CA GLY A 18 0.81 -2.89 20.53
C GLY A 18 -0.16 -2.62 19.37
N ALA A 19 -1.37 -2.18 19.71
CA ALA A 19 -2.42 -1.91 18.74
C ALA A 19 -3.36 -0.79 19.21
N VAL A 20 -3.88 -0.03 18.25
CA VAL A 20 -4.99 0.91 18.43
C VAL A 20 -6.02 0.60 17.35
N GLU A 21 -7.24 0.26 17.73
CA GLU A 21 -8.31 -0.13 16.81
C GLU A 21 -9.46 0.86 16.90
N GLU A 22 -9.77 1.51 15.78
CA GLU A 22 -10.80 2.54 15.70
C GLU A 22 -11.68 2.30 14.47
N GLU A 23 -12.88 2.89 14.46
CA GLU A 23 -13.84 2.72 13.36
C GLU A 23 -13.29 3.23 12.00
N ARG A 24 -12.52 4.31 12.02
CA ARG A 24 -11.94 4.93 10.81
C ARG A 24 -10.71 4.20 10.28
N GLY A 25 -10.08 3.40 11.12
CA GLY A 25 -8.88 2.65 10.81
C GLY A 25 -8.12 2.22 12.06
N SER A 26 -7.13 1.37 11.87
CA SER A 26 -6.41 0.72 12.96
C SER A 26 -4.91 0.76 12.73
N ARG A 27 -4.15 0.68 13.81
CA ARG A 27 -2.69 0.76 13.85
C ARG A 27 -2.15 -0.43 14.63
N TYR A 28 -1.17 -1.14 14.08
CA TYR A 28 -0.61 -2.36 14.67
C TYR A 28 0.92 -2.35 14.65
N GLY A 29 1.50 -2.89 15.71
CA GLY A 29 2.93 -2.97 15.91
C GLY A 29 3.54 -1.62 16.28
N HIS A 30 3.40 -1.22 17.54
CA HIS A 30 3.87 0.08 18.03
C HIS A 30 5.40 0.11 18.08
N ILE A 31 6.01 1.14 17.49
CA ILE A 31 7.46 1.32 17.40
C ILE A 31 7.84 2.73 17.88
N PRO A 32 7.78 2.99 19.19
CA PRO A 32 8.07 4.31 19.75
C PRO A 32 9.51 4.78 19.52
N GLN A 33 10.42 3.86 19.17
CA GLN A 33 11.82 4.16 18.83
C GLN A 33 11.95 4.96 17.52
N ILE A 34 10.99 4.87 16.61
CA ILE A 34 10.96 5.64 15.36
C ILE A 34 10.30 7.01 15.61
N ALA A 35 9.09 6.99 16.18
CA ALA A 35 8.37 8.18 16.64
C ALA A 35 7.29 7.75 17.64
N PRO A 36 6.80 8.64 18.53
CA PRO A 36 5.83 8.27 19.57
C PRO A 36 4.56 7.57 19.05
N GLU A 37 4.07 7.97 17.87
CA GLU A 37 2.87 7.43 17.22
C GLU A 37 3.20 6.55 15.99
N ALA A 38 4.42 6.01 15.90
CA ALA A 38 4.82 5.15 14.81
C ALA A 38 4.33 3.71 15.01
N TYR A 39 3.70 3.17 13.98
CA TYR A 39 3.26 1.78 13.92
C TYR A 39 3.76 1.10 12.66
N ASN A 40 3.87 -0.22 12.68
CA ASN A 40 4.27 -0.98 11.51
C ASN A 40 3.17 -1.04 10.47
N ILE A 41 1.92 -1.19 10.90
CA ILE A 41 0.79 -1.39 10.01
C ILE A 41 -0.29 -0.36 10.29
N TYR A 42 -0.84 0.20 9.21
CA TYR A 42 -2.03 1.03 9.25
C TYR A 42 -3.06 0.46 8.28
N THR A 43 -4.27 0.23 8.77
CA THR A 43 -5.43 -0.13 7.96
C THR A 43 -6.48 0.97 8.07
N PHE A 44 -7.35 1.07 7.08
CA PHE A 44 -8.37 2.10 6.97
C PHE A 44 -9.72 1.45 6.73
N ALA A 45 -10.79 2.07 7.23
CA ALA A 45 -12.15 1.59 6.98
C ALA A 45 -12.36 1.35 5.46
N PRO A 46 -12.94 0.21 5.04
CA PRO A 46 -13.22 -0.04 3.63
C PRO A 46 -14.10 1.05 3.02
N LEU A 47 -13.97 1.23 1.71
CA LEU A 47 -14.78 2.20 0.98
C LEU A 47 -16.24 1.75 0.92
N THR A 48 -17.13 2.69 1.20
CA THR A 48 -18.56 2.63 0.83
C THR A 48 -18.73 2.78 -0.67
N ASP A 49 -19.91 2.39 -1.18
CA ASP A 49 -20.25 2.54 -2.60
C ASP A 49 -20.21 4.02 -3.03
N GLU A 50 -20.64 4.95 -2.16
CA GLU A 50 -20.60 6.38 -2.43
C GLU A 50 -19.15 6.89 -2.53
N GLN A 51 -18.27 6.45 -1.64
CA GLN A 51 -16.85 6.82 -1.67
C GLN A 51 -16.13 6.21 -2.88
N LEU A 52 -16.47 4.98 -3.26
CA LEU A 52 -15.95 4.35 -4.45
C LEU A 52 -16.40 5.08 -5.73
N ALA A 53 -17.67 5.47 -5.82
CA ALA A 53 -18.19 6.26 -6.93
C ALA A 53 -17.52 7.65 -7.01
N LEU A 54 -17.28 8.29 -5.85
CA LEU A 54 -16.51 9.53 -5.78
C LEU A 54 -15.08 9.34 -6.29
N LEU A 55 -14.40 8.28 -5.84
CA LEU A 55 -13.05 7.94 -6.27
C LEU A 55 -12.97 7.74 -7.79
N GLU A 56 -13.84 6.91 -8.36
CA GLU A 56 -13.87 6.63 -9.80
C GLU A 56 -14.15 7.89 -10.63
N ARG A 57 -14.99 8.80 -10.11
CA ARG A 57 -15.21 10.12 -10.72
C ARG A 57 -13.96 11.00 -10.70
N VAL A 58 -13.22 11.02 -9.59
CA VAL A 58 -11.97 11.80 -9.47
C VAL A 58 -10.89 11.25 -10.39
N LEU A 59 -10.78 9.92 -10.49
CA LEU A 59 -9.82 9.26 -11.36
C LEU A 59 -10.22 9.29 -12.84
N ASN A 60 -11.47 9.64 -13.13
CA ASN A 60 -12.07 9.57 -14.47
C ASN A 60 -11.92 8.19 -15.12
N ARG A 61 -12.05 7.12 -14.31
CA ARG A 61 -12.00 5.72 -14.71
C ARG A 61 -12.51 4.82 -13.60
N GLU A 62 -12.87 3.59 -13.97
CA GLU A 62 -13.13 2.55 -12.98
C GLU A 62 -11.84 2.06 -12.31
N VAL A 63 -11.95 1.66 -11.03
CA VAL A 63 -10.86 0.98 -10.33
C VAL A 63 -10.82 -0.48 -10.80
N PRO A 64 -9.66 -1.03 -11.19
CA PRO A 64 -9.56 -2.41 -11.62
C PRO A 64 -10.08 -3.39 -10.57
N LYS A 65 -10.80 -4.41 -11.03
CA LYS A 65 -11.59 -5.34 -10.19
C LYS A 65 -10.85 -5.85 -8.95
N GLN A 66 -9.59 -6.28 -9.10
CA GLN A 66 -8.83 -6.84 -7.98
C GLN A 66 -8.56 -5.80 -6.88
N TYR A 67 -8.22 -4.57 -7.27
CA TYR A 67 -7.96 -3.51 -6.32
C TYR A 67 -9.25 -2.92 -5.74
N LYS A 68 -10.31 -2.86 -6.55
CA LYS A 68 -11.66 -2.49 -6.11
C LYS A 68 -12.13 -3.37 -4.96
N ILE A 69 -11.96 -4.69 -5.11
CA ILE A 69 -12.28 -5.67 -4.06
C ILE A 69 -11.46 -5.43 -2.79
N PHE A 70 -10.17 -5.11 -2.91
CA PHE A 70 -9.35 -4.76 -1.75
C PHE A 70 -9.88 -3.52 -1.02
N LEU A 71 -10.19 -2.46 -1.77
CA LEU A 71 -10.65 -1.19 -1.21
C LEU A 71 -12.01 -1.30 -0.50
N THR A 72 -12.94 -2.10 -1.04
CA THR A 72 -14.32 -2.18 -0.52
C THR A 72 -14.54 -3.30 0.48
N LEU A 73 -13.76 -4.40 0.41
CA LEU A 73 -13.95 -5.54 1.31
C LEU A 73 -12.89 -5.65 2.39
N PHE A 74 -11.76 -4.97 2.27
CA PHE A 74 -10.64 -5.13 3.20
C PHE A 74 -10.16 -3.82 3.82
N SER A 75 -9.65 -2.88 3.03
CA SER A 75 -9.08 -1.63 3.56
C SER A 75 -8.97 -0.55 2.49
N ASN A 76 -9.35 0.68 2.83
CA ASN A 76 -9.13 1.85 1.96
C ASN A 76 -7.65 2.25 1.94
N GLY A 77 -6.84 1.52 1.18
CA GLY A 77 -5.37 1.63 1.24
C GLY A 77 -4.80 0.94 2.47
N MET A 78 -3.48 0.93 2.62
CA MET A 78 -2.78 0.30 3.75
C MET A 78 -1.32 0.78 3.80
N HIS A 79 -0.75 0.90 5.00
CA HIS A 79 0.70 1.06 5.17
C HIS A 79 1.27 -0.18 5.83
N ILE A 80 2.40 -0.67 5.32
CA ILE A 80 3.00 -1.94 5.74
C ILE A 80 4.49 -1.72 6.09
N PHE A 81 4.88 -2.20 7.27
CA PHE A 81 6.21 -2.08 7.88
C PHE A 81 6.74 -0.64 7.92
N SER A 82 6.15 0.22 8.75
CA SER A 82 6.56 1.62 8.91
C SER A 82 6.60 2.37 7.56
N ARG A 83 5.57 2.13 6.74
CA ARG A 83 5.41 2.67 5.38
C ARG A 83 6.46 2.18 4.38
N CYS A 84 7.15 1.06 4.60
CA CYS A 84 8.02 0.48 3.55
C CYS A 84 7.26 0.26 2.25
N LEU A 85 6.07 -0.34 2.33
CA LEU A 85 5.12 -0.50 1.24
C LEU A 85 3.82 0.22 1.58
N ASN A 86 3.29 0.97 0.62
CA ASN A 86 2.03 1.68 0.72
C ASN A 86 1.07 1.19 -0.37
N LEU A 87 -0.16 0.88 0.02
CA LEU A 87 -1.29 0.68 -0.85
C LEU A 87 -2.19 1.92 -0.73
N TYR A 88 -2.54 2.53 -1.84
CA TYR A 88 -3.22 3.82 -1.89
C TYR A 88 -4.73 3.67 -1.76
N GLY A 89 -5.41 4.73 -1.39
CA GLY A 89 -6.85 4.76 -1.23
C GLY A 89 -7.44 6.11 -1.58
N LEU A 90 -8.66 6.34 -1.13
CA LEU A 90 -9.27 7.66 -1.10
C LEU A 90 -8.87 8.36 0.21
N GLN A 91 -8.08 9.42 0.12
CA GLN A 91 -7.62 10.13 1.33
C GLN A 91 -8.73 10.99 1.95
N GLY A 92 -9.61 11.55 1.12
CA GLY A 92 -10.64 12.48 1.57
C GLY A 92 -10.08 13.86 1.97
N VAL A 93 -10.70 14.51 2.94
CA VAL A 93 -10.26 15.83 3.41
C VAL A 93 -9.07 15.68 4.36
N LEU A 94 -7.97 16.38 4.06
CA LEU A 94 -6.81 16.45 4.93
C LEU A 94 -7.12 17.22 6.22
N ASP A 95 -7.36 16.49 7.31
CA ASP A 95 -7.36 17.08 8.64
C ASP A 95 -5.92 17.16 9.18
N ARG A 96 -5.30 18.35 9.06
CA ARG A 96 -3.94 18.61 9.56
C ARG A 96 -3.88 18.76 11.08
N ARG A 97 -5.01 18.75 11.78
CA ARG A 97 -5.13 18.91 13.23
C ARG A 97 -5.63 17.65 13.92
N GLY A 98 -6.20 16.71 13.18
CA GLY A 98 -6.69 15.44 13.68
C GLY A 98 -5.58 14.41 13.89
N ASP A 99 -5.83 13.48 14.80
CA ASP A 99 -4.87 12.42 15.18
C ASP A 99 -4.78 11.27 14.15
N PHE A 100 -5.64 11.26 13.14
CA PHE A 100 -5.73 10.20 12.15
C PHE A 100 -5.62 10.73 10.72
N GLN A 101 -4.55 10.35 10.03
CA GLN A 101 -4.35 10.65 8.60
C GLN A 101 -4.81 9.45 7.76
N GLY A 102 -5.65 9.70 6.76
CA GLY A 102 -6.08 8.70 5.80
C GLY A 102 -4.93 8.14 4.94
N PRO A 103 -5.23 7.19 4.03
CA PRO A 103 -4.24 6.59 3.14
C PRO A 103 -3.60 7.65 2.22
N PHE A 104 -2.52 7.27 1.52
CA PHE A 104 -2.06 8.04 0.37
C PHE A 104 -3.09 8.00 -0.76
N ASP A 105 -3.28 9.14 -1.43
CA ASP A 105 -4.38 9.31 -2.37
C ASP A 105 -4.07 8.72 -3.75
N LEU A 106 -4.99 7.90 -4.27
CA LEU A 106 -4.91 7.29 -5.60
C LEU A 106 -4.87 8.30 -6.74
N SER A 107 -5.39 9.51 -6.56
CA SER A 107 -5.32 10.57 -7.59
C SER A 107 -3.90 11.05 -7.83
N ILE A 108 -2.98 10.90 -6.86
CA ILE A 108 -1.59 11.35 -7.02
C ILE A 108 -0.92 10.64 -8.21
N PRO A 109 -0.75 9.30 -8.23
CA PRO A 109 -0.05 8.65 -9.33
C PRO A 109 -0.93 8.40 -10.56
N ASN A 110 -2.25 8.63 -10.49
CA ASN A 110 -3.16 8.40 -11.62
C ASN A 110 -3.60 9.68 -12.34
N VAL A 111 -3.52 10.84 -11.69
CA VAL A 111 -3.97 12.14 -12.24
C VAL A 111 -2.84 13.16 -12.22
N TYR A 112 -2.27 13.44 -11.04
CA TYR A 112 -1.40 14.62 -10.86
C TYR A 112 0.09 14.37 -11.17
N GLU A 113 0.61 13.23 -10.75
CA GLU A 113 2.02 12.81 -10.87
C GLU A 113 2.14 11.51 -11.68
N ARG A 114 1.23 11.29 -12.64
CA ARG A 114 1.25 10.10 -13.49
C ARG A 114 2.56 10.03 -14.31
N PRO A 115 3.28 8.88 -14.33
CA PRO A 115 4.45 8.71 -15.19
C PRO A 115 4.12 8.99 -16.66
N SER A 116 4.94 9.82 -17.30
CA SER A 116 4.65 10.35 -18.64
C SER A 116 4.62 9.30 -19.76
N ASN A 117 5.31 8.17 -19.57
CA ASN A 117 5.33 7.05 -20.51
C ASN A 117 4.31 5.95 -20.16
N ALA A 118 3.42 6.18 -19.19
CA ALA A 118 2.39 5.20 -18.83
C ALA A 118 1.24 5.17 -19.84
N ASP A 119 0.94 3.99 -20.38
CA ASP A 119 -0.28 3.74 -21.17
C ASP A 119 -1.54 4.14 -20.38
N SER A 120 -2.62 4.55 -21.05
CA SER A 120 -3.88 4.94 -20.39
C SER A 120 -4.47 3.83 -19.50
N ASN A 121 -4.24 2.57 -19.84
CA ASN A 121 -4.74 1.43 -19.07
C ASN A 121 -3.93 1.13 -17.79
N CYS A 122 -2.77 1.76 -17.55
CA CYS A 122 -2.02 1.57 -16.31
C CYS A 122 -2.75 2.23 -15.12
N PHE A 123 -3.03 1.46 -14.07
CA PHE A 123 -3.61 1.93 -12.83
C PHE A 123 -2.60 1.77 -11.70
N PHE A 124 -2.08 2.89 -11.20
CA PHE A 124 -1.09 2.92 -10.13
C PHE A 124 -1.76 2.86 -8.76
N PHE A 125 -1.34 1.95 -7.90
CA PHE A 125 -2.08 1.66 -6.66
C PHE A 125 -1.20 1.56 -5.41
N GLY A 126 0.12 1.67 -5.56
CA GLY A 126 1.02 1.59 -4.42
C GLY A 126 2.41 2.12 -4.70
N SER A 127 3.20 2.20 -3.64
CA SER A 127 4.58 2.67 -3.72
C SER A 127 5.47 2.13 -2.61
N TYR A 128 6.78 2.21 -2.84
CA TYR A 128 7.79 2.02 -1.80
C TYR A 128 8.33 3.35 -1.33
N SER A 129 8.36 3.57 -0.01
CA SER A 129 8.75 4.89 0.55
C SER A 129 10.23 5.24 0.39
N TYR A 130 11.09 4.26 0.07
CA TYR A 130 12.52 4.52 -0.04
C TYR A 130 12.84 5.48 -1.20
N ASP A 131 12.29 5.24 -2.39
CA ASP A 131 12.56 6.02 -3.60
C ASP A 131 11.28 6.54 -4.30
N GLY A 132 10.10 6.18 -3.78
CA GLY A 132 8.81 6.52 -4.38
C GLY A 132 8.49 5.75 -5.66
N SER A 133 9.20 4.64 -5.92
CA SER A 133 8.84 3.66 -6.95
C SER A 133 7.40 3.20 -6.80
N LEU A 134 6.78 2.81 -7.91
CA LEU A 134 5.34 2.61 -8.00
C LEU A 134 4.98 1.17 -8.34
N LEU A 135 3.80 0.76 -7.90
CA LEU A 135 3.12 -0.45 -8.31
C LEU A 135 1.91 -0.11 -9.19
N TYR A 136 1.72 -0.85 -10.28
CA TYR A 136 0.54 -0.71 -11.13
C TYR A 136 0.02 -2.04 -11.69
N ILE A 137 -1.23 -2.04 -12.10
CA ILE A 137 -1.91 -3.11 -12.85
C ILE A 137 -2.47 -2.51 -14.15
N LYS A 138 -2.66 -3.33 -15.19
CA LYS A 138 -3.43 -2.93 -16.39
C LYS A 138 -4.84 -3.51 -16.31
N ASP A 139 -5.82 -2.84 -16.92
CA ASP A 139 -7.26 -3.14 -16.76
C ASP A 139 -7.66 -4.61 -17.01
N ASP A 140 -6.99 -5.28 -17.96
CA ASP A 140 -7.39 -6.62 -18.43
C ASP A 140 -6.49 -7.77 -17.95
N VAL A 141 -5.50 -7.48 -17.11
CA VAL A 141 -4.53 -8.50 -16.67
C VAL A 141 -4.45 -8.54 -15.15
N SER A 142 -4.15 -9.72 -14.61
CA SER A 142 -3.85 -9.88 -13.19
C SER A 142 -2.45 -9.40 -12.82
N THR A 143 -1.56 -9.28 -13.81
CA THR A 143 -0.15 -8.96 -13.60
C THR A 143 0.03 -7.62 -12.91
N VAL A 144 0.82 -7.63 -11.84
CA VAL A 144 1.28 -6.43 -11.14
C VAL A 144 2.69 -6.10 -11.61
N TYR A 145 2.94 -4.82 -11.84
CA TYR A 145 4.22 -4.30 -12.28
C TYR A 145 4.80 -3.37 -11.22
N TYR A 146 6.10 -3.48 -11.00
CA TYR A 146 6.92 -2.54 -10.25
C TYR A 146 7.75 -1.70 -11.22
N CYS A 147 7.80 -0.39 -10.99
CA CYS A 147 8.50 0.55 -11.86
C CYS A 147 9.07 1.74 -11.06
N ALA A 148 9.94 2.53 -11.70
CA ALA A 148 10.50 3.72 -11.07
C ALA A 148 9.41 4.80 -10.89
N ARG A 149 9.65 5.75 -9.99
CA ARG A 149 8.67 6.79 -9.62
C ARG A 149 8.07 7.55 -10.82
N ARG A 150 8.88 7.79 -11.86
CA ARG A 150 8.52 8.63 -13.02
C ARG A 150 8.62 7.90 -14.36
N ASP A 151 8.83 6.59 -14.34
CA ASP A 151 9.03 5.77 -15.53
C ASP A 151 8.27 4.45 -15.34
N ALA A 152 7.23 4.25 -16.15
CA ALA A 152 6.37 3.07 -16.11
C ALA A 152 6.99 1.84 -16.78
N THR A 153 8.25 1.87 -17.19
CA THR A 153 8.96 0.68 -17.69
C THR A 153 9.07 -0.35 -16.56
N PRO A 154 8.56 -1.59 -16.75
CA PRO A 154 8.64 -2.62 -15.72
C PRO A 154 10.08 -2.94 -15.31
N LEU A 155 10.32 -2.98 -14.01
CA LEU A 155 11.56 -3.47 -13.40
C LEU A 155 11.36 -4.84 -12.74
N LYS A 156 10.13 -5.17 -12.35
CA LYS A 156 9.71 -6.48 -11.83
C LYS A 156 8.21 -6.68 -12.06
N GLU A 157 7.80 -7.94 -12.16
CA GLU A 157 6.40 -8.34 -12.37
C GLU A 157 6.01 -9.49 -11.44
N TRP A 158 4.72 -9.55 -11.11
CA TRP A 158 4.07 -10.68 -10.41
C TRP A 158 2.83 -11.10 -11.19
N ASN A 159 2.46 -12.37 -11.17
CA ASN A 159 1.32 -12.86 -11.97
C ASN A 159 -0.03 -12.37 -11.44
N SER A 160 -0.10 -11.92 -10.17
CA SER A 160 -1.33 -11.43 -9.55
C SER A 160 -1.08 -10.43 -8.42
N PHE A 161 -2.12 -9.66 -8.07
CA PHE A 161 -2.15 -8.85 -6.84
C PHE A 161 -1.93 -9.68 -5.57
N SER A 162 -2.48 -10.91 -5.53
CA SER A 162 -2.33 -11.81 -4.39
C SER A 162 -0.88 -12.26 -4.22
N GLU A 163 -0.24 -12.69 -5.31
CA GLU A 163 1.16 -13.13 -5.30
C GLU A 163 2.08 -12.00 -4.87
N MET A 164 1.93 -10.80 -5.46
CA MET A 164 2.72 -9.62 -5.09
C MET A 164 2.59 -9.33 -3.60
N LEU A 165 1.38 -9.26 -3.06
CA LEU A 165 1.17 -8.86 -1.69
C LEU A 165 1.67 -9.92 -0.69
N ILE A 166 1.53 -11.21 -1.00
CA ILE A 166 2.05 -12.30 -0.18
C ILE A 166 3.57 -12.27 -0.16
N GLU A 167 4.21 -12.19 -1.33
CA GLU A 167 5.66 -12.14 -1.45
C GLU A 167 6.23 -10.93 -0.70
N GLU A 168 5.65 -9.74 -0.90
CA GLU A 168 6.14 -8.52 -0.29
C GLU A 168 5.93 -8.49 1.23
N ILE A 169 4.82 -9.03 1.75
CA ILE A 169 4.64 -9.20 3.20
C ILE A 169 5.73 -10.11 3.78
N GLN A 170 6.00 -11.26 3.14
CA GLN A 170 7.03 -12.19 3.61
C GLN A 170 8.42 -11.58 3.53
N ARG A 171 8.75 -10.94 2.41
CA ARG A 171 10.02 -10.28 2.16
C ARG A 171 10.26 -9.16 3.16
N LEU A 172 9.32 -8.22 3.28
CA LEU A 172 9.46 -7.11 4.23
C LEU A 172 9.51 -7.60 5.68
N LYS A 173 8.71 -8.60 6.05
CA LYS A 173 8.80 -9.23 7.38
C LYS A 173 10.20 -9.76 7.67
N SER A 174 10.83 -10.43 6.68
CA SER A 174 12.20 -10.96 6.84
C SER A 174 13.25 -9.88 7.09
N LEU A 175 12.99 -8.63 6.67
CA LEU A 175 13.86 -7.46 6.86
C LEU A 175 13.64 -6.74 8.18
N HIS A 176 12.62 -7.11 8.95
CA HIS A 176 12.32 -6.51 10.25
C HIS A 176 12.65 -7.48 11.38
N GLY A 177 13.02 -6.92 12.54
CA GLY A 177 13.24 -7.65 13.78
C GLY A 177 11.91 -8.05 14.44
N ALA A 178 12.01 -8.87 15.49
CA ALA A 178 10.86 -9.23 16.31
C ALA A 178 10.28 -8.03 17.09
N ASP A 179 11.09 -6.99 17.29
CA ASP A 179 10.71 -5.69 17.83
C ASP A 179 10.03 -4.76 16.80
N GLY A 180 9.86 -5.24 15.56
CA GLY A 180 9.26 -4.48 14.47
C GLY A 180 10.21 -3.49 13.79
N MET A 181 11.46 -3.35 14.23
CA MET A 181 12.43 -2.42 13.65
C MET A 181 13.05 -2.98 12.37
N LEU A 182 13.33 -2.12 11.39
CA LEU A 182 14.09 -2.51 10.20
C LEU A 182 15.53 -2.88 10.60
N LYS A 183 15.96 -4.12 10.32
CA LYS A 183 17.33 -4.62 10.62
C LYS A 183 18.27 -4.62 9.40
N SER A 184 17.80 -4.11 8.26
CA SER A 184 18.55 -4.03 7.00
C SER A 184 18.66 -2.58 6.52
N THR A 185 19.24 -2.37 5.35
CA THR A 185 19.29 -1.04 4.72
C THR A 185 17.89 -0.60 4.27
N ARG A 186 17.64 0.71 4.20
CA ARG A 186 16.39 1.20 3.60
C ARG A 186 16.27 0.83 2.12
N ARG A 187 17.38 0.68 1.39
CA ARG A 187 17.36 0.25 -0.01
C ARG A 187 16.82 -1.18 -0.15
N SER A 188 17.11 -2.06 0.81
CA SER A 188 16.63 -3.44 0.76
C SER A 188 15.11 -3.55 0.87
N THR A 189 14.38 -2.47 1.22
CA THR A 189 12.92 -2.48 1.23
C THR A 189 12.31 -2.42 -0.16
N LEU A 190 13.10 -2.23 -1.22
CA LEU A 190 12.64 -2.35 -2.60
C LEU A 190 12.49 -3.83 -3.01
N PRO A 191 11.57 -4.15 -3.95
CA PRO A 191 11.28 -5.53 -4.36
C PRO A 191 12.31 -6.09 -5.36
N ILE A 192 13.50 -5.49 -5.46
CA ILE A 192 14.57 -5.84 -6.39
C ILE A 192 15.89 -6.10 -5.63
N PRO A 193 16.79 -6.96 -6.15
CA PRO A 193 18.08 -7.21 -5.52
C PRO A 193 18.94 -5.93 -5.43
N GLU A 194 19.72 -5.82 -4.35
CA GLU A 194 20.74 -4.76 -4.26
C GLU A 194 21.83 -4.99 -5.34
N GLY A 195 22.07 -4.00 -6.20
CA GLY A 195 23.10 -4.05 -7.24
C GLY A 195 22.61 -4.11 -8.70
N THR A 196 21.31 -3.97 -8.92
CA THR A 196 20.75 -3.59 -10.23
C THR A 196 20.97 -2.10 -10.51
#